data_AF-A0AAV2CTJ6-F1
#
_entry.id   AF-A0AAV2CTJ6-F1
#
_cell.length_a   1.000
_cell.length_b   1.000
_cell.length_c   1.000
_cell.angle_alpha   90.00
_cell.angle_beta   90.00
_cell.angle_gamma   90.00
#
_symmetry.space_group_name_H-M   'P 1'
#
loop_
_entity.id
_entity.type
_entity.pdbx_description
1 polymer ?
#
loop_
_entity_poly.entity_id
_entity_poly.type
_entity_poly.pdbx_seq_one_letter_code
_entity_poly.pdbx_strand_id
1 'polypeptide(L)'
;MNSDDYEGGFGRSDIEDLMNNIETNFPNWAQAFAGMVVGGDQPSAAVDKFAGSLRRIRPEVALAVAKTVFYCDYRELLGKVSTPTTIVQTTRDVAVPTSVAYFIQEKIRGKSTVEIVDTDGHFPHLTAPNELLDVLGGVLGFEAN
;
A
#
# COMPACT_ATOMS: atom_id res chain seq x y z
N MET A 1 5.05 -1.82 9.92
CA MET A 1 5.75 -2.96 10.55
C MET A 1 4.93 -3.43 11.75
N ASN A 2 4.83 -4.74 11.94
CA ASN A 2 4.14 -5.34 13.07
C ASN A 2 4.84 -5.02 14.40
N SER A 3 4.07 -4.84 15.46
CA SER A 3 4.51 -4.77 16.85
C SER A 3 3.50 -5.49 17.74
N ASP A 4 3.79 -5.65 19.03
CA ASP A 4 3.01 -6.46 19.97
C ASP A 4 1.48 -6.27 19.85
N ASP A 5 1.03 -5.01 19.80
CA ASP A 5 -0.41 -4.67 19.73
C ASP A 5 -0.82 -4.04 18.36
N TYR A 6 -0.03 -4.23 17.31
CA TYR A 6 -0.32 -3.63 15.99
C TYR A 6 0.10 -4.54 14.84
N GLU A 7 -0.87 -4.90 14.01
CA GLU A 7 -0.67 -5.63 12.76
C GLU A 7 -0.57 -4.64 11.59
N GLY A 8 0.65 -4.43 11.10
CA GLY A 8 0.97 -3.51 10.00
C GLY A 8 1.39 -4.21 8.71
N GLY A 9 1.03 -5.47 8.53
CA GLY A 9 1.24 -6.26 7.30
C GLY A 9 2.56 -7.04 7.24
N PHE A 10 3.67 -6.44 7.66
CA PHE A 10 4.99 -7.07 7.60
C PHE A 10 5.69 -7.14 8.95
N GLY A 11 6.27 -8.31 9.24
CA GLY A 11 7.23 -8.48 10.32
C GLY A 11 8.59 -7.86 9.98
N ARG A 12 9.44 -7.74 11.00
CA ARG A 12 10.81 -7.25 10.84
C ARG A 12 11.63 -8.13 9.88
N SER A 13 11.55 -9.45 10.03
CA SER A 13 12.26 -10.40 9.17
C SER A 13 11.83 -10.27 7.71
N ASP A 14 10.53 -10.10 7.44
CA ASP A 14 10.01 -9.95 6.07
C ASP A 14 10.58 -8.68 5.40
N ILE A 15 10.68 -7.59 6.17
CA ILE A 15 11.27 -6.33 5.70
C ILE A 15 12.77 -6.48 5.47
N GLU A 16 13.49 -7.14 6.39
CA GLU A 16 14.93 -7.40 6.26
C GLU A 16 15.24 -8.26 5.02
N ASP A 17 14.45 -9.30 4.77
CA ASP A 17 14.53 -10.14 3.57
C ASP A 17 14.20 -9.35 2.29
N LEU A 18 13.20 -8.47 2.35
CA LEU A 18 12.87 -7.57 1.24
C LEU A 18 14.06 -6.68 0.88
N MET A 19 14.70 -6.05 1.88
CA MET A 19 15.89 -5.21 1.66
C MET A 19 17.06 -6.00 1.07
N ASN A 20 17.33 -7.19 1.62
CA ASN A 20 18.39 -8.06 1.14
C ASN A 20 18.16 -8.50 -0.33
N ASN A 21 16.91 -8.76 -0.72
CA ASN A 21 16.58 -9.12 -2.10
C ASN A 21 16.72 -7.93 -3.08
N ILE A 22 16.40 -6.71 -2.65
CA ILE A 22 16.70 -5.51 -3.46
C ILE A 22 18.20 -5.39 -3.70
N GLU A 23 19.02 -5.61 -2.67
CA GLU A 23 20.48 -5.45 -2.71
C GLU A 23 21.16 -6.55 -3.54
N THR A 24 20.72 -7.79 -3.40
CA THR A 24 21.40 -8.96 -3.98
C THR A 24 20.78 -9.46 -5.29
N ASN A 25 19.51 -9.15 -5.57
CA ASN A 25 18.77 -9.74 -6.69
C ASN A 25 17.64 -8.84 -7.25
N PHE A 26 17.96 -7.57 -7.51
CA PHE A 26 16.98 -6.54 -7.89
C PHE A 26 16.00 -6.91 -9.02
N PRO A 27 16.41 -7.50 -10.17
CA PRO A 27 15.46 -7.78 -11.26
C PRO A 27 14.42 -8.85 -10.93
N ASN A 28 14.82 -9.86 -10.14
CA ASN A 28 13.92 -10.91 -9.67
C ASN A 28 13.04 -10.41 -8.53
N TRP A 29 13.63 -9.65 -7.59
CA TRP A 29 12.87 -8.95 -6.57
C TRP A 29 11.76 -8.09 -7.19
N ALA A 30 12.06 -7.32 -8.24
CA ALA A 30 11.08 -6.46 -8.89
C ALA A 30 9.88 -7.24 -9.46
N GLN A 31 10.11 -8.43 -10.06
CA GLN A 31 9.00 -9.27 -10.55
C GLN A 31 8.20 -9.87 -9.40
N ALA A 32 8.88 -10.46 -8.42
CA ALA A 32 8.25 -11.16 -7.32
C ALA A 32 7.44 -10.19 -6.44
N PHE A 33 8.05 -9.05 -6.09
CA PHE A 33 7.40 -7.99 -5.32
C PHE A 33 6.18 -7.45 -6.07
N ALA A 34 6.31 -7.17 -7.38
CA ALA A 34 5.18 -6.71 -8.18
C ALA A 34 4.00 -7.69 -8.17
N GLY A 35 4.27 -8.99 -8.37
CA GLY A 35 3.24 -10.02 -8.28
C GLY A 35 2.54 -10.06 -6.92
N MET A 36 3.32 -9.92 -5.84
CA MET A 36 2.81 -9.92 -4.47
C MET A 36 1.90 -8.71 -4.19
N VAL A 37 2.35 -7.49 -4.49
CA VAL A 37 1.62 -6.26 -4.08
C VAL A 37 0.52 -5.82 -5.05
N VAL A 38 0.61 -6.14 -6.34
CA VAL A 38 -0.48 -5.84 -7.29
C VAL A 38 -1.67 -6.76 -7.04
N GLY A 39 -1.45 -7.98 -6.55
CA GLY A 39 -2.51 -8.95 -6.26
C GLY A 39 -3.26 -9.43 -7.50
N GLY A 40 -4.42 -10.07 -7.24
CA GLY A 40 -5.32 -10.61 -8.27
C GLY A 40 -4.77 -11.83 -9.03
N ASP A 41 -5.53 -12.28 -10.03
CA ASP A 41 -5.17 -13.41 -10.86
C ASP A 41 -3.91 -13.13 -11.68
N GLN A 42 -2.95 -14.06 -11.64
CA GLN A 42 -1.72 -14.00 -12.41
C GLN A 42 -1.74 -15.00 -13.57
N PRO A 43 -1.19 -14.65 -14.75
CA PRO A 43 -0.44 -13.43 -15.06
C PRO A 43 -1.32 -12.21 -15.37
N SER A 44 -0.88 -11.01 -14.94
CA SER A 44 -1.60 -9.75 -15.21
C SER A 44 -0.73 -8.67 -15.86
N ALA A 45 -1.30 -7.94 -16.82
CA ALA A 45 -0.61 -6.80 -17.47
C ALA A 45 -0.26 -5.67 -16.46
N ALA A 46 -1.02 -5.57 -15.36
CA ALA A 46 -0.73 -4.63 -14.28
C ALA A 46 0.57 -5.01 -13.55
N VAL A 47 0.82 -6.31 -13.31
CA VAL A 47 2.07 -6.80 -12.74
C VAL A 47 3.25 -6.51 -13.64
N ASP A 48 3.14 -6.80 -14.94
CA ASP A 48 4.24 -6.54 -15.87
C ASP A 48 4.57 -5.04 -15.96
N LYS A 49 3.53 -4.20 -15.98
CA LYS A 49 3.69 -2.74 -15.98
C LYS A 49 4.38 -2.24 -14.71
N PHE A 50 3.99 -2.74 -13.54
CA PHE A 50 4.58 -2.33 -12.26
C PHE A 50 6.00 -2.90 -12.07
N ALA A 51 6.24 -4.18 -12.38
CA ALA A 51 7.59 -4.76 -12.39
C ALA A 51 8.52 -4.00 -13.34
N GLY A 52 8.03 -3.63 -14.51
CA GLY A 52 8.74 -2.80 -15.47
C GLY A 52 9.07 -1.40 -14.93
N SER A 53 8.21 -0.80 -14.09
CA SER A 53 8.50 0.50 -13.47
C SER A 53 9.58 0.40 -12.40
N LEU A 54 9.53 -0.63 -11.55
CA LEU A 54 10.55 -0.90 -10.54
C LEU A 54 11.93 -1.10 -11.18
N ARG A 55 12.01 -1.87 -12.27
CA ARG A 55 13.26 -2.13 -13.01
C ARG A 55 13.90 -0.88 -13.62
N ARG A 56 13.16 0.22 -13.79
CA ARG A 56 13.70 1.50 -14.27
C ARG A 56 14.36 2.33 -13.17
N ILE A 57 14.20 1.95 -11.91
CA ILE A 57 14.84 2.61 -10.77
C ILE A 57 16.23 2.01 -10.59
N ARG A 58 17.23 2.85 -10.30
CA ARG A 58 18.55 2.35 -9.90
C ARG A 58 18.44 1.56 -8.58
N PRO A 59 19.02 0.36 -8.45
CA PRO A 59 18.84 -0.49 -7.27
C PRO A 59 19.17 0.23 -5.95
N GLU A 60 20.23 1.02 -5.91
CA GLU A 60 20.63 1.78 -4.71
C GLU A 60 19.61 2.85 -4.30
N VAL A 61 18.91 3.45 -5.27
CA VAL A 61 17.83 4.40 -5.03
C VAL A 61 16.58 3.66 -4.54
N ALA A 62 16.23 2.54 -5.17
CA ALA A 62 15.11 1.71 -4.75
C ALA A 62 15.29 1.20 -3.31
N LEU A 63 16.52 0.76 -2.95
CA LEU A 63 16.85 0.32 -1.60
C LEU A 63 16.71 1.45 -0.58
N ALA A 64 17.20 2.65 -0.89
CA ALA A 64 17.09 3.80 0.01
C ALA A 64 15.62 4.20 0.26
N VAL A 65 14.81 4.21 -0.80
CA VAL A 65 13.37 4.50 -0.71
C VAL A 65 12.64 3.39 0.04
N ALA A 66 12.91 2.12 -0.25
CA ALA A 66 12.31 0.99 0.44
C ALA A 66 12.63 1.03 1.95
N LYS A 67 13.88 1.29 2.34
CA LYS A 67 14.24 1.46 3.76
C LYS A 67 13.46 2.61 4.39
N THR A 68 13.34 3.74 3.70
CA THR A 68 12.58 4.89 4.20
C THR A 68 11.11 4.54 4.42
N VAL A 69 10.46 3.86 3.46
CA VAL A 69 9.03 3.50 3.54
C VAL A 69 8.77 2.42 4.58
N PHE A 70 9.52 1.31 4.56
CA PHE A 70 9.22 0.15 5.41
C PHE A 70 9.67 0.32 6.87
N TYR A 71 10.67 1.18 7.14
CA TYR A 71 11.14 1.46 8.51
C TYR A 71 10.57 2.74 9.13
N CYS A 72 9.79 3.55 8.41
CA CYS A 72 9.13 4.69 9.03
C CYS A 72 8.03 4.25 10.00
N ASP A 73 7.80 5.07 11.02
CA ASP A 73 6.70 4.92 11.95
C ASP A 73 6.04 6.27 12.21
N TYR A 74 4.82 6.42 11.70
CA TYR A 74 4.03 7.65 11.81
C TYR A 74 2.86 7.51 12.79
N ARG A 75 2.74 6.39 13.53
CA ARG A 75 1.56 6.10 14.37
C ARG A 75 1.33 7.17 15.44
N GLU A 76 2.39 7.62 16.10
CA GLU A 76 2.36 8.69 17.11
C GLU A 76 1.98 10.06 16.53
N LEU A 77 2.05 10.24 15.21
CA LEU A 77 1.72 11.50 14.55
C LEU A 77 0.25 11.57 14.11
N LEU A 78 -0.47 10.46 14.07
CA LEU A 78 -1.89 10.41 13.66
C LEU A 78 -2.78 11.30 14.54
N GLY A 79 -2.50 11.34 15.84
CA GLY A 79 -3.21 12.21 16.79
C GLY A 79 -3.01 13.71 16.56
N LYS A 80 -2.13 14.12 15.65
CA LYS A 80 -1.94 15.53 15.25
C LYS A 80 -2.78 15.91 14.04
N VAL A 81 -3.39 14.96 13.34
CA VAL A 81 -4.22 15.21 12.16
C VAL A 81 -5.59 15.72 12.59
N SER A 82 -5.90 16.98 12.27
CA SER A 82 -7.22 17.60 12.50
C SER A 82 -8.02 17.83 11.22
N THR A 83 -7.37 17.76 10.05
CA THR A 83 -8.01 17.89 8.75
C THR A 83 -8.98 16.73 8.52
N PRO A 84 -10.21 16.98 8.01
CA PRO A 84 -11.11 15.90 7.59
C PRO A 84 -10.40 14.94 6.63
N THR A 85 -10.44 13.65 6.94
CA THR A 85 -9.66 12.62 6.24
C THR A 85 -10.55 11.45 5.85
N THR A 86 -10.56 11.10 4.57
CA THR A 86 -11.12 9.82 4.11
C THR A 86 -9.99 8.84 3.87
N ILE A 87 -10.08 7.67 4.50
CA ILE A 87 -9.13 6.58 4.40
C ILE A 87 -9.73 5.58 3.40
N VAL A 88 -9.09 5.44 2.23
CA VAL A 88 -9.54 4.51 1.19
C VAL A 88 -8.61 3.30 1.19
N GLN A 89 -9.17 2.10 1.31
CA GLN A 89 -8.43 0.85 1.42
C GLN A 89 -9.08 -0.24 0.56
N THR A 90 -8.29 -1.16 0.00
CA THR A 90 -8.84 -2.33 -0.71
C THR A 90 -9.19 -3.46 0.26
N THR A 91 -10.10 -4.35 -0.11
CA THR A 91 -10.53 -5.46 0.76
C THR A 91 -9.41 -6.44 1.08
N ARG A 92 -8.49 -6.69 0.13
CA ARG A 92 -7.37 -7.62 0.31
C ARG A 92 -6.05 -7.02 -0.15
N ASP A 93 -5.31 -6.44 0.79
CA ASP A 93 -3.98 -5.88 0.56
C ASP A 93 -2.96 -6.55 1.48
N VAL A 94 -1.95 -7.21 0.87
CA VAL A 94 -0.87 -7.87 1.60
C VAL A 94 0.01 -6.89 2.37
N ALA A 95 0.11 -5.64 1.92
CA ALA A 95 0.92 -4.63 2.55
C ALA A 95 0.19 -3.84 3.64
N VAL A 96 -1.14 -3.80 3.56
CA VAL A 96 -1.97 -3.00 4.47
C VAL A 96 -3.19 -3.82 4.90
N PRO A 97 -3.10 -4.58 6.01
CA PRO A 97 -4.25 -5.27 6.58
C PRO A 97 -5.39 -4.29 6.84
N THR A 98 -6.65 -4.72 6.67
CA THR A 98 -7.82 -3.85 6.84
C THR A 98 -7.87 -3.22 8.24
N SER A 99 -7.34 -3.90 9.26
CA SER A 99 -7.20 -3.37 10.63
C SER A 99 -6.40 -2.05 10.68
N VAL A 100 -5.46 -1.83 9.76
CA VAL A 100 -4.68 -0.58 9.66
C VAL A 100 -5.57 0.61 9.31
N ALA A 101 -6.54 0.45 8.42
CA ALA A 101 -7.45 1.54 8.05
C ALA A 101 -8.27 2.01 9.27
N TYR A 102 -8.79 1.06 10.05
CA TYR A 102 -9.54 1.37 11.26
C TYR A 102 -8.65 1.88 12.40
N PHE A 103 -7.41 1.38 12.52
CA PHE A 103 -6.43 1.94 13.44
C PHE A 103 -6.17 3.43 13.13
N ILE A 104 -5.97 3.78 11.85
CA ILE A 104 -5.78 5.18 11.43
C ILE A 104 -7.03 6.00 11.77
N GLN A 105 -8.22 5.49 11.47
CA GLN A 105 -9.49 6.16 11.77
C GLN A 105 -9.63 6.49 13.26
N GLU A 106 -9.31 5.52 14.13
CA GLU A 106 -9.39 5.65 15.59
C GLU A 106 -8.38 6.68 16.14
N LYS A 107 -7.17 6.73 15.57
CA LYS A 107 -6.09 7.60 16.09
C LYS A 107 -6.16 9.04 15.59
N ILE A 108 -6.76 9.29 14.43
CA ILE A 108 -6.94 10.66 13.91
C ILE A 108 -7.91 11.44 14.80
N ARG A 109 -7.56 12.70 15.11
CA ARG A 109 -8.43 13.60 15.91
C ARG A 109 -9.50 14.31 15.09
N GLY A 110 -9.20 14.58 13.81
CA GLY A 110 -10.15 15.17 12.87
C GLY A 110 -11.29 14.22 12.52
N LYS A 111 -12.30 14.73 11.81
CA LYS A 111 -13.36 13.87 11.25
C LYS A 111 -12.72 12.86 10.29
N SER A 112 -12.96 11.57 10.51
CA SER A 112 -12.42 10.50 9.69
C SER A 112 -13.50 9.52 9.21
N THR A 113 -13.37 9.07 7.97
CA THR A 113 -14.22 8.01 7.38
C THR A 113 -13.32 6.95 6.74
N VAL A 114 -13.75 5.69 6.78
CA VAL A 114 -13.10 4.59 6.05
C VAL A 114 -14.02 4.15 4.92
N GLU A 115 -13.48 4.12 3.70
CA GLU A 115 -14.14 3.61 2.50
C GLU A 115 -13.37 2.41 1.98
N ILE A 116 -14.07 1.30 1.75
CA ILE A 116 -13.46 0.05 1.30
C ILE A 116 -13.78 -0.18 -0.18
N VAL A 117 -12.75 -0.30 -1.00
CA VAL A 117 -12.85 -0.70 -2.41
C VAL A 117 -12.83 -2.22 -2.48
N ASP A 118 -13.88 -2.84 -3.03
CA ASP A 118 -13.96 -4.31 -3.14
C ASP A 118 -13.06 -4.84 -4.27
N THR A 119 -11.77 -4.98 -3.97
CA THR A 119 -10.75 -5.42 -4.91
C THR A 119 -9.49 -5.92 -4.19
N ASP A 120 -8.60 -6.55 -4.96
CA ASP A 120 -7.35 -7.11 -4.49
C ASP A 120 -6.16 -6.21 -4.82
N GLY A 121 -5.19 -6.22 -3.91
CA GLY A 121 -3.89 -5.59 -4.09
C GLY A 121 -3.82 -4.15 -3.63
N HIS A 122 -2.61 -3.62 -3.70
CA HIS A 122 -2.20 -2.32 -3.17
C HIS A 122 -2.47 -1.16 -4.14
N PHE A 123 -2.81 -1.46 -5.39
CA PHE A 123 -2.90 -0.47 -6.47
C PHE A 123 -4.27 -0.47 -7.17
N PRO A 124 -5.37 -0.18 -6.46
CA PRO A 124 -6.71 -0.15 -7.06
C PRO A 124 -6.80 0.87 -8.21
N HIS A 125 -6.05 1.97 -8.16
CA HIS A 125 -5.96 2.93 -9.26
C HIS A 125 -5.37 2.36 -10.56
N LEU A 126 -4.73 1.19 -10.50
CA LEU A 126 -4.18 0.47 -11.64
C LEU A 126 -5.03 -0.75 -12.01
N THR A 127 -5.54 -1.49 -11.02
CA THR A 127 -6.21 -2.79 -11.21
C THR A 127 -7.73 -2.71 -11.22
N ALA A 128 -8.32 -1.78 -10.48
CA ALA A 128 -9.75 -1.58 -10.31
C ALA A 128 -10.09 -0.08 -10.31
N PRO A 129 -9.77 0.64 -11.40
CA PRO A 129 -9.86 2.10 -11.44
C PRO A 129 -11.31 2.59 -11.34
N ASN A 130 -12.28 1.84 -11.86
CA ASN A 130 -13.69 2.24 -11.83
C ASN A 130 -14.24 2.14 -10.40
N GLU A 131 -13.93 1.05 -9.70
CA GLU A 131 -14.31 0.83 -8.32
C GLU A 131 -13.68 1.89 -7.39
N LEU A 132 -12.43 2.29 -7.66
CA LEU A 132 -11.81 3.40 -6.94
C LEU A 132 -12.48 4.74 -7.28
N LEU A 133 -12.82 4.98 -8.54
CA LEU A 133 -13.46 6.22 -8.98
C LEU A 133 -14.87 6.37 -8.39
N ASP A 134 -15.62 5.29 -8.24
CA ASP A 134 -16.94 5.31 -7.58
C ASP A 134 -16.83 5.78 -6.12
N VAL A 135 -15.84 5.24 -5.38
CA VAL A 135 -15.55 5.69 -4.00
C VAL A 135 -15.15 7.16 -3.97
N LEU A 136 -14.22 7.56 -4.85
CA LEU A 136 -13.78 8.96 -4.91
C LEU A 136 -14.91 9.91 -5.30
N GLY A 137 -15.81 9.49 -6.20
CA GLY A 137 -16.98 10.25 -6.60
C GLY A 137 -17.93 10.50 -5.45
N GLY A 138 -18.22 9.47 -4.64
CA GLY A 138 -19.01 9.60 -3.42
C GLY A 138 -18.38 10.53 -2.37
N VAL A 139 -17.05 10.48 -2.23
CA VAL A 139 -16.31 11.29 -1.23
C VAL A 139 -16.14 12.75 -1.67
N LEU A 140 -15.85 12.99 -2.94
CA LEU A 140 -15.50 14.31 -3.48
C LEU A 140 -16.67 15.01 -4.19
N GLY A 141 -17.79 14.33 -4.42
CA GLY A 141 -19.00 14.89 -5.03
C GLY A 141 -18.92 15.02 -6.55
N PHE A 142 -18.34 14.03 -7.24
CA PHE A 142 -18.37 13.92 -8.71
C PHE A 142 -18.89 12.55 -9.15
N GLU A 143 -19.31 12.42 -10.41
CA GLU A 143 -19.66 11.13 -11.01
C GLU A 143 -18.54 10.68 -11.94
N ALA A 144 -18.15 9.41 -11.83
CA ALA A 144 -17.23 8.78 -12.78
C ALA A 144 -17.99 8.51 -14.09
N ASN A 145 -17.43 8.95 -15.24
CA ASN A 145 -18.00 8.71 -16.57
C ASN A 145 -17.49 7.39 -17.17
#